data_AF-A0ABD5BC58-F1
#
_entry.id   AF-A0ABD5BC58-F1
#
_cell.length_a   1.000
_cell.length_b   1.000
_cell.length_c   1.000
_cell.angle_alpha   90.00
_cell.angle_beta   90.00
_cell.angle_gamma   90.00
#
_symmetry.space_group_name_H-M   'P 1'
#
loop_
_entity.id
_entity.type
_entity.pdbx_description
1 polymer ?
#
loop_
_entity_poly.entity_id
_entity_poly.type
_entity_poly.pdbx_seq_one_letter_code
_entity_poly.pdbx_strand_id
1 'polypeptide(L)' 'HNQAPVIADNIVAEIRLGQTVSHYDGKVQAVAQMGLNAGMPLVYDYRHDVLPTPATKVGGMLRNGFNRGLYWATVRGLI' A
#
# COMPACT_ATOMS: atom_id res chain seq x y z
N HIS A 1 -2.18 -5.20 -0.61
CA HIS A 1 -3.53 -4.61 -0.61
C HIS A 1 -3.76 -3.76 -1.88
N ASN A 2 -2.87 -2.85 -2.26
CA ASN A 2 -3.05 -1.99 -3.45
C ASN A 2 -3.24 -2.75 -4.79
N GLN A 3 -2.55 -3.88 -5.00
CA GLN A 3 -2.66 -4.65 -6.25
C GLN A 3 -3.88 -5.59 -6.31
N ALA A 4 -4.43 -5.97 -5.15
CA ALA A 4 -5.51 -6.94 -5.06
C ALA A 4 -6.80 -6.53 -5.81
N PRO A 5 -7.33 -5.30 -5.68
CA PRO A 5 -8.54 -4.90 -6.41
C PRO A 5 -8.32 -4.89 -7.93
N VAL A 6 -7.16 -4.42 -8.40
CA VAL A 6 -6.81 -4.42 -9.84
C VAL A 6 -6.85 -5.83 -10.42
N ILE A 7 -6.29 -6.80 -9.71
CA ILE A 7 -6.31 -8.21 -10.14
C ILE A 7 -7.74 -8.75 -10.13
N ALA A 8 -8.50 -8.50 -9.06
CA ALA A 8 -9.88 -8.96 -8.95
C ALA A 8 -10.76 -8.42 -10.08
N ASP A 9 -10.66 -7.12 -10.37
CA ASP A 9 -11.40 -6.47 -11.45
C ASP A 9 -11.03 -7.06 -12.82
N ASN A 10 -9.74 -7.30 -13.06
CA ASN A 10 -9.28 -7.90 -14.31
C ASN A 10 -9.73 -9.36 -14.48
N ILE A 11 -9.76 -10.16 -13.40
CA ILE A 11 -10.32 -11.51 -13.46
C ILE A 11 -11.80 -11.47 -13.84
N VAL A 12 -12.57 -10.58 -13.21
CA VAL A 12 -14.00 -10.41 -13.52
C VAL A 12 -14.20 -9.94 -14.96
N ALA A 13 -13.38 -9.00 -15.42
CA ALA A 13 -13.46 -8.46 -16.77
C ALA A 13 -13.05 -9.47 -17.85
N GLU A 14 -12.02 -10.28 -17.63
CA GLU A 14 -11.68 -11.38 -18.54
C GLU A 14 -12.84 -12.37 -18.69
N ILE A 15 -13.50 -12.73 -17.58
CA ILE A 15 -14.66 -13.64 -17.62
C ILE A 15 -15.86 -13.03 -18.34
N ARG A 16 -16.12 -11.73 -18.16
CA ARG A 16 -17.36 -11.08 -18.65
C ARG A 16 -17.21 -10.40 -20.01
N LEU A 17 -16.02 -9.90 -20.31
CA LEU A 17 -15.73 -9.00 -21.42
C LEU A 17 -14.62 -9.54 -22.34
N GLY A 18 -13.89 -10.58 -21.92
CA GLY A 18 -12.79 -11.18 -22.70
C GLY A 18 -11.54 -10.30 -22.79
N GLN A 19 -11.40 -9.32 -21.90
CA GLN A 19 -10.23 -8.45 -21.81
C GLN A 19 -10.08 -7.84 -20.40
N THR A 20 -8.84 -7.51 -20.03
CA THR A 20 -8.52 -6.72 -18.84
C THR A 20 -9.01 -5.27 -18.97
N VAL A 21 -9.34 -4.63 -17.84
CA VAL A 21 -9.89 -3.25 -17.81
C VAL A 21 -9.15 -2.31 -16.85
N SER A 22 -8.23 -2.83 -16.04
CA SER A 22 -7.54 -2.08 -14.99
C SER A 22 -6.04 -2.30 -15.05
N HIS A 23 -5.27 -1.26 -14.74
CA HIS A 23 -3.81 -1.29 -14.72
C HIS A 23 -3.30 -0.83 -13.37
N TYR A 24 -2.38 -1.60 -12.79
CA TYR A 24 -1.74 -1.23 -11.55
C TYR A 24 -0.70 -0.14 -11.82
N ASP A 25 -0.75 0.93 -11.04
CA ASP A 25 0.12 2.10 -11.16
C ASP A 25 1.51 1.88 -10.52
N GLY A 26 1.72 0.75 -9.85
CA GLY A 26 2.96 0.45 -9.15
C GLY A 26 3.01 1.01 -7.73
N LYS A 27 1.91 1.54 -7.17
CA LYS A 27 1.89 2.23 -5.88
C LYS A 27 2.39 1.37 -4.72
N VAL A 28 3.56 1.69 -4.19
CA VAL A 28 4.11 1.08 -2.97
C VAL A 28 4.09 2.08 -1.83
N GLN A 29 3.72 1.60 -0.65
CA GLN A 29 3.80 2.35 0.60
C GLN A 29 4.63 1.53 1.58
N ALA A 30 5.67 2.14 2.13
CA ALA A 30 6.58 1.52 3.07
C ALA A 30 6.96 2.50 4.19
N VAL A 31 7.57 1.98 5.25
CA VAL A 31 8.13 2.80 6.33
C VAL A 31 9.55 2.32 6.60
N ALA A 32 10.54 3.17 6.28
CA ALA A 32 11.93 2.93 6.65
C ALA A 32 12.15 3.28 8.13
N GLN A 33 12.76 2.39 8.89
CA GLN A 33 13.00 2.58 10.31
C GLN A 33 14.28 3.39 10.54
N MET A 34 14.14 4.55 11.17
CA MET A 34 15.23 5.49 11.47
C MET A 34 15.46 5.52 12.99
N GLY A 35 16.10 4.45 13.51
CA GLY A 35 16.31 4.27 14.95
C GLY A 35 15.14 3.60 15.67
N LEU A 36 15.15 3.65 17.01
CA LEU A 36 14.19 2.90 17.85
C LEU A 36 12.74 3.39 17.71
N ASN A 37 12.54 4.70 17.57
CA ASN A 37 11.22 5.33 17.67
C ASN A 37 10.81 6.15 16.45
N ALA A 38 11.65 6.27 15.42
CA ALA A 38 11.37 7.10 14.26
C ALA A 38 11.19 6.24 13.01
N GLY A 39 10.17 6.59 12.22
CA GLY A 39 9.86 5.96 10.94
C GLY A 39 9.73 7.01 9.86
N MET A 40 10.35 6.75 8.72
CA MET A 40 10.29 7.55 7.51
C MET A 40 9.28 6.90 6.54
N PRO A 41 8.11 7.51 6.31
CA PRO A 41 7.16 6.99 5.34
C PRO A 41 7.71 7.20 3.92
N LEU A 42 7.60 6.16 3.11
CA LEU A 42 8.01 6.10 1.71
C LEU A 42 6.79 5.77 0.87
N VAL A 43 6.54 6.58 -0.16
CA VAL A 43 5.50 6.33 -1.16
C VAL A 43 6.11 6.58 -2.53
N TYR A 44 5.89 5.65 -3.46
CA TYR A 44 6.34 5.74 -4.84
C TYR A 44 5.43 4.94 -5.76
N ASP A 45 5.53 5.18 -7.06
CA ASP A 45 4.81 4.48 -8.12
C ASP A 45 5.73 4.31 -9.36
N TYR A 46 5.22 3.78 -10.47
CA TYR A 46 6.06 3.59 -11.67
C TYR A 46 6.54 4.89 -12.35
N ARG A 47 5.91 6.02 -12.05
CA ARG A 47 6.17 7.33 -12.66
C ARG A 47 6.89 8.28 -11.71
N HIS A 48 6.72 8.10 -10.40
CA HIS A 48 7.27 8.98 -9.37
C HIS A 48 8.14 8.18 -8.41
N ASP A 49 9.42 8.57 -8.37
CA ASP A 49 10.40 8.02 -7.42
C ASP A 49 10.02 8.39 -5.98
N VAL A 50 10.69 7.74 -5.02
CA VAL A 50 10.43 7.89 -3.60
C VAL A 50 10.57 9.35 -3.18
N LEU A 51 9.51 9.88 -2.56
CA LEU A 51 9.57 11.20 -1.94
C LEU A 51 10.11 11.05 -0.52
N PRO A 52 11.32 11.58 -0.21
CA PRO A 52 11.87 11.47 1.12
C PRO A 52 11.11 12.37 2.09
N THR A 53 10.21 11.76 2.86
CA THR A 53 9.49 12.45 3.94
C THR A 53 10.33 12.44 5.23
N PRO A 54 10.38 13.52 6.02
CA PRO A 54 11.11 13.51 7.29
C PRO A 54 10.69 12.36 8.21
N ALA A 55 11.65 11.75 8.89
CA ALA A 55 11.38 10.70 9.88
C ALA A 55 10.62 11.29 11.08
N THR A 56 9.51 10.67 11.46
CA THR A 56 8.69 11.13 12.59
C THR A 56 8.50 10.03 13.64
N LYS A 57 8.32 10.43 14.91
CA LYS A 57 7.94 9.50 15.99
C LYS A 57 6.59 8.81 15.70
N VAL A 58 5.68 9.52 15.02
CA VAL A 58 4.39 9.01 14.56
C VAL A 58 4.56 7.92 13.50
N GLY A 59 5.53 8.05 12.58
CA GLY A 59 5.88 7.01 11.61
C GLY A 59 6.34 5.70 12.26
N GLY A 60 7.06 5.79 13.38
CA GLY A 60 7.45 4.64 14.21
C GLY A 60 6.26 3.94 14.87
N MET A 61 5.31 4.69 15.43
CA MET A 61 4.06 4.13 15.98
C MET A 61 3.13 3.57 14.91
N LEU A 62 3.03 4.22 13.74
CA LEU A 62 2.22 3.77 12.60
C LEU A 62 2.62 2.36 12.16
N ARG A 63 3.92 2.03 12.11
CA ARG A 63 4.36 0.64 11.81
C ARG A 63 3.76 -0.38 12.77
N ASN A 64 3.79 -0.09 14.08
CA ASN A 64 3.28 -1.02 15.10
C ASN A 64 1.74 -1.13 15.07
N GLY A 65 1.03 -0.02 14.84
CA GLY A 65 -0.43 -0.02 14.76
C GLY A 65 -0.98 -0.57 13.45
N PHE A 66 -0.34 -0.25 12.32
CA PHE A 66 -0.80 -0.65 10.99
C PHE A 66 -0.61 -2.15 10.75
N ASN A 67 0.54 -2.71 11.12
CA ASN A 67 0.79 -4.16 10.93
C ASN A 67 -0.04 -5.04 11.87
N ARG A 68 -0.38 -4.58 13.09
CA ARG A 68 -1.18 -5.36 14.04
C ARG A 68 -2.68 -5.19 13.88
N GLY A 69 -3.17 -4.07 13.34
CA GLY A 69 -4.60 -3.75 13.31
C GLY A 69 -5.11 -3.39 11.92
N LEU A 70 -4.63 -2.28 11.34
CA LEU A 70 -5.20 -1.72 10.11
C LEU A 70 -5.03 -2.64 8.89
N TYR A 71 -3.89 -3.34 8.79
CA TYR A 71 -3.65 -4.34 7.75
C TYR A 71 -4.72 -5.44 7.78
N TRP A 72 -5.01 -5.99 8.96
CA TRP A 72 -6.02 -7.05 9.11
C TRP A 72 -7.43 -6.52 8.87
N ALA A 73 -7.72 -5.27 9.24
CA ALA A 73 -9.01 -4.65 8.95
C ALA A 73 -9.22 -4.48 7.44
N THR A 74 -8.21 -3.98 6.72
CA THR A 74 -8.26 -3.79 5.25
C THR A 74 -8.38 -5.12 4.51
N VAL A 75 -7.56 -6.12 4.86
CA VAL A 75 -7.61 -7.44 4.22
C VAL A 75 -8.92 -8.18 4.50
N ARG A 76 -9.57 -7.90 5.64
CA ARG A 76 -10.89 -8.46 5.99
C ARG A 76 -12.07 -7.63 5.49
N GLY A 77 -11.84 -6.50 4.81
CA GLY A 77 -12.90 -5.62 4.29
C GLY A 77 -13.73 -4.91 5.37
N LEU A 78 -13.14 -4.67 6.55
CA LEU A 78 -13.79 -3.94 7.65
C LEU A 78 -13.74 -2.41 7.45
N ILE A 79 -12.80 -1.94 6.62
CA ILE A 79 -12.59 -0.58 6.13
C ILE A 79 -11.94 -0.64 4.75
#